data_AF-A0A158DD10-F1
#
_entry.id   AF-A0A158DD10-F1
#
_cell.length_a   1.000
_cell.length_b   1.000
_cell.length_c   1.000
_cell.angle_alpha   90.00
_cell.angle_beta   90.00
_cell.angle_gamma   90.00
#
_symmetry.space_group_name_H-M   'P 1'
#
loop_
_entity.id
_entity.type
_entity.pdbx_description
1 polymer ?
#
loop_
_entity_poly.entity_id
_entity_poly.type
_entity_poly.pdbx_seq_one_letter_code
_entity_poly.pdbx_strand_id
1 'polypeptide(L)'
;MKRLAILSLSCLLSIASADSAADVRTMPSAASAVTAEPPLACGDYLKEIGHARPDVTFIGCKSVVSDEPKMPGFEATYRVQGKDIEKVDAWLATWAEWENLRFSCCQWDAPRGYYKDKRGSHFEVNMFAEAYIDGHMVNQKRDFAKIPYATLTVSHYLDIP
;
A
#
# COMPACT_ATOMS: atom_id res chain seq x y z
N MET A 1 -26.57 -50.56 29.97
CA MET A 1 -27.68 -51.53 29.90
C MET A 1 -28.60 -51.10 28.76
N LYS A 2 -28.38 -51.61 27.55
CA LYS A 2 -29.25 -52.58 26.83
C LYS A 2 -30.71 -52.13 26.71
N ARG A 3 -31.12 -51.70 25.50
CA ARG A 3 -32.35 -52.18 24.84
C ARG A 3 -32.10 -52.29 23.33
N LEU A 4 -31.98 -53.54 22.88
CA LEU A 4 -32.20 -53.99 21.50
C LEU A 4 -33.67 -54.39 21.36
N ALA A 5 -34.28 -54.08 20.22
CA ALA A 5 -35.35 -54.85 19.55
C ALA A 5 -35.52 -54.24 18.13
N ILE A 6 -35.05 -54.83 17.02
CA ILE A 6 -35.40 -56.10 16.34
C ILE A 6 -36.59 -55.94 15.35
N LEU A 7 -36.22 -56.03 14.06
CA LEU A 7 -36.85 -56.67 12.88
C LEU A 7 -38.23 -56.22 12.36
N SER A 8 -38.25 -55.88 11.06
CA SER A 8 -39.03 -56.56 9.99
C SER A 8 -38.85 -55.81 8.66
N LEU A 9 -39.09 -56.32 7.46
CA LEU A 9 -38.92 -57.62 6.81
C LEU A 9 -39.24 -57.35 5.31
N SER A 10 -38.26 -57.58 4.44
CA SER A 10 -38.38 -58.02 3.03
C SER A 10 -38.98 -57.15 1.90
N CYS A 11 -38.41 -57.41 0.70
CA CYS A 11 -38.95 -57.29 -0.66
C CYS A 11 -38.96 -55.87 -1.28
N LEU A 12 -38.48 -55.59 -2.50
CA LEU A 12 -38.25 -56.39 -3.72
C LEU A 12 -37.06 -55.84 -4.52
N LEU A 13 -36.38 -56.73 -5.24
CA LEU A 13 -35.56 -56.38 -6.41
C LEU A 13 -36.45 -55.79 -7.50
N SER A 14 -36.04 -54.67 -8.08
CA SER A 14 -36.41 -54.29 -9.44
C SER A 14 -35.19 -53.71 -10.11
N ILE A 15 -34.72 -54.42 -11.13
CA ILE A 15 -33.64 -54.02 -12.02
C ILE A 15 -34.32 -53.27 -13.17
N ALA A 16 -33.91 -52.03 -13.42
CA ALA A 16 -34.12 -51.37 -14.70
C ALA A 16 -32.97 -50.39 -14.94
N SER A 17 -32.25 -50.63 -16.02
CA SER A 17 -31.11 -49.85 -16.49
C SER A 17 -31.57 -48.64 -17.31
N ALA A 18 -30.61 -47.71 -17.47
CA ALA A 18 -30.42 -46.76 -18.56
C ALA A 18 -30.93 -45.32 -18.38
N ASP A 19 -29.91 -44.47 -18.28
CA ASP A 19 -29.65 -43.30 -19.12
C ASP A 19 -30.00 -41.89 -18.66
N SER A 20 -28.95 -41.06 -18.81
CA SER A 20 -28.93 -39.62 -19.05
C SER A 20 -29.38 -38.68 -17.92
N ALA A 21 -28.41 -38.00 -17.32
CA ALA A 21 -28.19 -36.59 -17.63
C ALA A 21 -26.88 -36.11 -16.98
N ALA A 22 -26.06 -35.42 -17.77
CA ALA A 22 -24.84 -34.80 -17.34
C ALA A 22 -25.07 -33.80 -16.18
N ASP A 23 -24.30 -33.97 -15.12
CA ASP A 23 -24.13 -33.03 -14.02
C ASP A 23 -23.41 -31.77 -14.55
N VAL A 24 -24.16 -30.77 -15.00
CA VAL A 24 -23.61 -29.43 -15.20
C VAL A 24 -23.79 -28.66 -13.91
N ARG A 25 -22.82 -28.85 -12.99
CA ARG A 25 -22.61 -27.91 -11.89
C ARG A 25 -22.32 -26.54 -12.49
N THR A 26 -23.34 -25.69 -12.53
CA THR A 26 -23.18 -24.27 -12.74
C THR A 26 -22.34 -23.74 -11.59
N MET A 27 -21.05 -23.52 -11.82
CA MET A 27 -20.22 -22.80 -10.87
C MET A 27 -20.72 -21.34 -10.82
N PRO A 28 -20.94 -20.77 -9.63
CA PRO A 28 -21.26 -19.36 -9.52
C PRO A 28 -20.10 -18.56 -10.12
N SER A 29 -20.42 -17.77 -11.14
CA SER A 29 -19.55 -16.77 -11.73
C SER A 29 -18.98 -15.92 -10.61
N ALA A 30 -17.66 -15.97 -10.44
CA ALA A 30 -16.97 -15.11 -9.50
C ALA A 30 -17.34 -13.67 -9.87
N ALA A 31 -18.10 -13.01 -8.99
CA ALA A 31 -18.29 -11.58 -9.05
C ALA A 31 -16.90 -10.96 -9.18
N SER A 32 -16.64 -10.35 -10.33
CA SER A 32 -15.39 -9.64 -10.58
C SER A 32 -15.27 -8.62 -9.46
N ALA A 33 -14.38 -8.88 -8.51
CA ALA A 33 -14.03 -7.90 -7.51
C ALA A 33 -13.58 -6.68 -8.31
N VAL A 34 -14.31 -5.56 -8.18
CA VAL A 34 -13.90 -4.30 -8.77
C VAL A 34 -12.62 -3.90 -8.07
N THR A 35 -11.49 -4.40 -8.57
CA THR A 35 -10.17 -3.85 -8.33
C THR A 35 -10.24 -2.47 -8.93
N ALA A 36 -10.47 -1.45 -8.09
CA ALA A 36 -10.41 -0.09 -8.58
C ALA A 36 -9.03 0.09 -9.25
N GLU A 37 -9.03 0.63 -10.45
CA GLU A 37 -7.89 0.59 -11.38
C GLU A 37 -6.79 1.55 -10.89
N PRO A 38 -5.51 1.15 -10.66
CA PRO A 38 -4.48 1.98 -10.01
C PRO A 38 -4.47 3.45 -10.48
N PRO A 39 -4.13 4.45 -9.66
CA PRO A 39 -4.28 5.85 -10.07
C PRO A 39 -3.46 6.14 -11.34
N LEU A 40 -4.18 6.24 -12.47
CA LEU A 40 -3.63 6.45 -13.82
C LEU A 40 -3.23 7.92 -14.08
N ALA A 41 -3.41 8.79 -13.09
CA ALA A 41 -3.19 10.21 -13.21
C ALA A 41 -2.33 10.75 -12.06
N CYS A 42 -1.71 11.89 -12.32
CA CYS A 42 -1.01 12.66 -11.31
C CYS A 42 -2.00 13.28 -10.32
N GLY A 43 -1.75 13.15 -9.01
CA GLY A 43 -2.66 13.63 -7.98
C GLY A 43 -2.05 13.69 -6.58
N ASP A 44 -2.92 13.95 -5.60
CA ASP A 44 -2.61 13.88 -4.18
C ASP A 44 -2.80 12.42 -3.72
N TYR A 45 -1.74 11.62 -3.86
CA TYR A 45 -1.78 10.20 -3.53
C TYR A 45 -2.08 9.92 -2.07
N LEU A 46 -1.60 10.73 -1.12
CA LEU A 46 -1.95 10.53 0.28
C LEU A 46 -3.45 10.69 0.51
N LYS A 47 -4.09 11.66 -0.15
CA LYS A 47 -5.55 11.78 -0.11
C LYS A 47 -6.25 10.60 -0.78
N GLU A 48 -5.79 10.18 -1.96
CA GLU A 48 -6.41 9.09 -2.72
C GLU A 48 -6.34 7.74 -2.00
N ILE A 49 -5.22 7.44 -1.33
CA ILE A 49 -5.04 6.19 -0.59
C ILE A 49 -5.54 6.25 0.87
N GLY A 50 -6.15 7.37 1.29
CA GLY A 50 -6.74 7.51 2.63
C GLY A 50 -5.74 7.77 3.75
N HIS A 51 -4.57 8.32 3.41
CA HIS A 51 -3.46 8.66 4.30
C HIS A 51 -3.23 10.19 4.43
N ALA A 52 -4.17 11.02 3.96
CA ALA A 52 -4.08 12.47 4.13
C ALA A 52 -4.05 12.89 5.61
N ARG A 53 -3.26 13.91 5.91
CA ARG A 53 -3.08 14.45 7.27
C ARG A 53 -2.71 15.94 7.24
N PRO A 54 -3.08 16.74 8.26
CA PRO A 54 -2.99 18.20 8.21
C PRO A 54 -1.56 18.78 8.25
N ASP A 55 -0.60 17.98 8.70
CA ASP A 55 0.83 18.30 8.86
C ASP A 55 1.70 17.79 7.70
N VAL A 56 1.06 17.32 6.63
CA VAL A 56 1.68 17.00 5.35
C VAL A 56 0.96 17.79 4.26
N THR A 57 1.62 18.80 3.71
CA THR A 57 1.01 19.68 2.70
C THR A 57 1.35 19.21 1.30
N PHE A 58 0.33 18.86 0.50
CA PHE A 58 0.52 18.58 -0.93
C PHE A 58 1.00 19.83 -1.68
N ILE A 59 2.08 19.69 -2.43
CA ILE A 59 2.71 20.77 -3.20
C ILE A 59 2.39 20.64 -4.68
N GLY A 60 2.35 19.41 -5.20
CA GLY A 60 2.05 19.16 -6.60
C GLY A 60 2.43 17.74 -7.00
N CYS A 61 2.20 17.42 -8.26
CA CYS A 61 2.53 16.13 -8.84
C CYS A 61 3.11 16.34 -10.25
N LYS A 62 4.08 15.51 -10.63
CA LYS A 62 4.70 15.52 -11.97
C LYS A 62 4.85 14.11 -12.53
N SER A 63 4.92 13.98 -13.85
CA SER A 63 5.36 12.73 -14.49
C SER A 63 6.85 12.49 -14.25
N VAL A 64 7.22 11.24 -14.03
CA VAL A 64 8.59 10.77 -13.82
C VAL A 64 8.85 9.49 -14.60
N VAL A 65 10.11 9.11 -14.74
CA VAL A 65 10.53 7.80 -15.25
C VAL A 65 11.50 7.22 -14.24
N SER A 66 11.28 5.99 -13.76
CA SER A 66 12.20 5.32 -12.84
C SER A 66 13.56 5.10 -13.48
N ASP A 67 14.60 4.89 -12.66
CA ASP A 67 15.95 4.73 -13.18
C ASP A 67 16.16 3.39 -13.89
N GLU A 68 15.85 2.27 -13.25
CA GLU A 68 15.99 0.92 -13.80
C GLU A 68 14.95 -0.04 -13.19
N PRO A 69 14.11 -0.72 -14.00
CA PRO A 69 13.87 -0.45 -15.43
C PRO A 69 13.28 0.95 -15.64
N LYS A 70 13.38 1.50 -16.86
CA LYS A 70 12.75 2.78 -17.22
C LYS A 70 11.23 2.60 -17.31
N MET A 71 10.51 2.89 -16.22
CA MET A 71 9.05 2.80 -16.15
C MET A 71 8.44 4.19 -16.00
N PRO A 72 7.45 4.55 -16.81
CA PRO A 72 6.74 5.81 -16.63
C PRO A 72 5.93 5.77 -15.32
N GLY A 73 5.82 6.92 -14.69
CA GLY A 73 5.06 7.07 -13.46
C GLY A 73 4.78 8.52 -13.13
N PHE A 74 4.31 8.72 -11.91
CA PHE A 74 4.00 10.01 -11.35
C PHE A 74 4.57 10.11 -9.95
N GLU A 75 5.05 11.29 -9.59
CA GLU A 75 5.59 11.60 -8.26
C GLU A 75 4.80 12.75 -7.65
N ALA A 76 4.06 12.46 -6.58
CA ALA A 76 3.42 13.44 -5.74
C ALA A 76 4.43 13.98 -4.72
N THR A 77 4.55 15.30 -4.62
CA THR A 77 5.47 15.98 -3.70
C THR A 77 4.70 16.67 -2.58
N TYR A 78 5.20 16.53 -1.36
CA TYR A 78 4.64 17.08 -0.15
C TYR A 78 5.70 17.80 0.67
N ARG A 79 5.25 18.76 1.48
CA ARG A 79 6.08 19.48 2.45
C ARG A 79 5.66 19.12 3.87
N VAL A 80 6.65 18.83 4.70
CA VAL A 80 6.50 18.57 6.14
C VAL A 80 7.29 19.61 6.89
N GLN A 81 6.67 20.37 7.79
CA GLN A 81 7.38 21.39 8.57
C GLN A 81 8.37 20.74 9.53
N GLY A 82 9.49 21.39 9.84
CA GLY A 82 10.52 20.87 10.77
C GLY A 82 9.98 20.28 12.06
N LYS A 83 9.07 21.03 12.70
CA LYS A 83 8.40 20.64 13.96
C LYS A 83 7.57 19.34 13.85
N ASP A 84 7.20 18.95 12.63
CA ASP A 84 6.34 17.80 12.34
C ASP A 84 7.12 16.61 11.75
N ILE A 85 8.43 16.77 11.44
CA ILE A 85 9.24 15.72 10.80
C ILE A 85 9.22 14.42 11.60
N GLU A 86 9.51 14.46 12.91
CA GLU A 86 9.55 13.24 13.74
C GLU A 86 8.20 12.52 13.77
N LYS A 87 7.11 13.28 13.85
CA LYS A 87 5.74 12.76 13.89
C LYS A 87 5.33 12.17 12.53
N VAL A 88 5.80 12.74 11.41
CA VAL A 88 5.54 12.18 10.08
C VAL A 88 6.42 10.95 9.84
N ASP A 89 7.69 10.98 10.21
CA ASP A 89 8.61 9.84 10.17
C ASP A 89 8.06 8.61 10.90
N ALA A 90 7.59 8.79 12.13
CA ALA A 90 6.97 7.71 12.92
C ALA A 90 5.66 7.20 12.31
N TRP A 91 4.89 8.07 11.64
CA TRP A 91 3.64 7.68 11.00
C TRP A 91 3.85 6.89 9.72
N LEU A 92 4.87 7.23 8.91
CA LEU A 92 5.20 6.45 7.72
C LEU A 92 5.48 4.99 8.07
N ALA A 93 6.18 4.74 9.17
CA ALA A 93 6.45 3.40 9.71
C ALA A 93 5.19 2.60 10.12
N THR A 94 4.01 3.22 10.19
CA THR A 94 2.76 2.53 10.54
C THR A 94 2.06 1.86 9.36
N TRP A 95 2.42 2.24 8.11
CA TRP A 95 1.71 1.77 6.92
C TRP A 95 2.59 1.57 5.69
N ALA A 96 3.68 2.33 5.55
CA ALA A 96 4.71 2.05 4.57
C ALA A 96 5.76 1.15 5.21
N GLU A 97 6.42 0.30 4.40
CA GLU A 97 7.62 -0.45 4.74
C GLU A 97 8.80 0.52 4.94
N TRP A 98 8.66 1.45 5.89
CA TRP A 98 9.47 2.63 6.07
C TRP A 98 10.44 2.42 7.23
N GLU A 99 11.73 2.56 6.92
CA GLU A 99 12.75 2.73 7.95
C GLU A 99 12.82 4.21 8.35
N ASN A 100 12.82 4.49 9.65
CA ASN A 100 12.89 5.86 10.15
C ASN A 100 14.09 6.64 9.62
N LEU A 101 13.92 7.95 9.49
CA LEU A 101 14.99 8.87 9.08
C LEU A 101 16.27 8.67 9.91
N ARG A 102 17.39 8.66 9.20
CA ARG A 102 18.76 8.66 9.71
C ARG A 102 19.51 9.88 9.19
N PHE A 103 20.50 10.31 9.96
CA PHE A 103 21.41 11.35 9.53
C PHE A 103 22.51 10.75 8.66
N SER A 104 22.72 11.32 7.47
CA SER A 104 23.74 10.90 6.51
C SER A 104 24.49 12.13 5.99
N CYS A 105 25.74 12.31 6.42
CA CYS A 105 26.65 13.42 6.07
C CYS A 105 26.12 14.84 6.38
N CYS A 106 25.12 15.31 5.62
CA CYS A 106 24.54 16.65 5.67
C CYS A 106 23.00 16.63 5.50
N GLN A 107 22.38 15.46 5.53
CA GLN A 107 20.95 15.32 5.30
C GLN A 107 20.32 14.33 6.27
N TRP A 108 19.00 14.40 6.37
CA TRP A 108 18.16 13.34 6.89
C TRP A 108 17.51 12.62 5.74
N ASP A 109 17.74 11.32 5.65
CA ASP A 109 17.18 10.44 4.64
C ASP A 109 16.78 9.10 5.25
N ALA A 110 16.12 8.27 4.46
CA ALA A 110 15.91 6.87 4.77
C ALA A 110 16.03 6.04 3.48
N PRO A 111 16.19 4.72 3.58
CA PRO A 111 15.83 3.83 2.50
C PRO A 111 14.39 4.10 2.02
N ARG A 112 14.15 3.88 0.74
CA ARG A 112 12.80 3.97 0.17
C ARG A 112 11.85 3.04 0.94
N GLY A 113 10.73 3.58 1.35
CA GLY A 113 9.60 2.79 1.85
C GLY A 113 8.70 2.35 0.70
N TYR A 114 7.91 1.31 0.95
CA TYR A 114 6.96 0.78 -0.02
C TYR A 114 5.58 0.60 0.59
N TYR A 115 4.55 0.80 -0.21
CA TYR A 115 3.17 0.56 0.19
C TYR A 115 2.39 -0.06 -0.97
N LYS A 116 1.60 -1.09 -0.67
CA LYS A 116 0.65 -1.69 -1.61
C LYS A 116 -0.77 -1.40 -1.12
N ASP A 117 -1.55 -0.71 -1.93
CA ASP A 117 -2.95 -0.43 -1.58
C ASP A 117 -3.84 -1.69 -1.76
N LYS A 118 -5.10 -1.59 -1.34
CA LYS A 118 -6.09 -2.67 -1.48
C LYS A 118 -6.43 -3.03 -2.93
N ARG A 119 -6.05 -2.17 -3.88
CA ARG A 119 -6.31 -2.31 -5.31
C ARG A 119 -5.15 -2.97 -6.04
N GLY A 120 -4.02 -3.13 -5.36
CA GLY A 120 -2.81 -3.69 -5.91
C GLY A 120 -1.82 -2.64 -6.42
N SER A 121 -2.13 -1.35 -6.34
CA SER A 121 -1.21 -0.28 -6.75
C SER A 121 0.00 -0.24 -5.82
N HIS A 122 1.19 -0.10 -6.41
CA HIS A 122 2.46 -0.05 -5.70
C HIS A 122 2.97 1.39 -5.60
N PHE A 123 3.26 1.83 -4.38
CA PHE A 123 3.78 3.16 -4.10
C PHE A 123 5.17 3.07 -3.50
N GLU A 124 6.08 3.90 -4.02
CA GLU A 124 7.36 4.18 -3.39
C GLU A 124 7.23 5.45 -2.56
N VAL A 125 7.71 5.41 -1.31
CA VAL A 125 7.65 6.52 -0.36
C VAL A 125 9.08 6.93 -0.04
N ASN A 126 9.38 8.22 -0.16
CA ASN A 126 10.67 8.77 0.20
C ASN A 126 10.52 10.07 0.99
N MET A 127 11.44 10.32 1.92
CA MET A 127 11.47 11.57 2.67
C MET A 127 12.92 12.01 2.88
N PHE A 128 13.15 13.29 2.62
CA PHE A 128 14.48 13.91 2.71
C PHE A 128 14.38 15.28 3.38
N ALA A 129 15.39 15.64 4.16
CA ALA A 129 15.57 17.01 4.66
C ALA A 129 17.04 17.43 4.66
N GLU A 130 17.30 18.67 4.22
CA GLU A 130 18.62 19.30 4.37
C GLU A 130 18.91 19.51 5.86
N ALA A 131 20.09 19.11 6.31
CA ALA A 131 20.48 19.24 7.71
C ALA A 131 21.43 20.42 7.96
N TYR A 132 22.02 21.02 6.92
CA TYR A 132 22.85 22.22 7.07
C TYR A 132 22.02 23.50 6.97
N ILE A 133 21.69 24.08 8.12
CA ILE A 133 20.81 25.26 8.24
C ILE A 133 21.62 26.43 8.82
N ASP A 134 21.67 27.55 8.10
CA ASP A 134 22.31 28.80 8.53
C ASP A 134 23.75 28.64 9.06
N GLY A 135 24.54 27.75 8.45
CA GLY A 135 25.92 27.51 8.86
C GLY A 135 26.10 26.39 9.89
N HIS A 136 25.00 25.78 10.37
CA HIS A 136 24.99 24.81 11.45
C HIS A 136 24.41 23.46 11.03
N MET A 137 25.04 22.38 11.48
CA MET A 137 24.56 21.03 11.24
C MET A 137 23.49 20.63 12.27
N VAL A 138 22.28 20.31 11.79
CA VAL A 138 21.17 19.78 12.59
C VAL A 138 21.18 18.25 12.50
N ASN A 139 22.01 17.59 13.32
CA ASN A 139 22.22 16.13 13.25
C ASN A 139 21.57 15.31 14.39
N GLN A 140 20.68 15.93 15.17
CA GLN A 140 19.90 15.25 16.21
C GLN A 140 18.40 15.36 15.91
N LYS A 141 17.64 14.28 16.11
CA LYS A 141 16.18 14.27 15.91
C LYS A 141 15.46 15.32 16.76
N ARG A 142 15.91 15.52 18.01
CA ARG A 142 15.37 16.55 18.93
C ARG A 142 15.45 17.97 18.38
N ASP A 143 16.30 18.20 17.38
CA ASP A 143 16.55 19.50 16.78
C ASP A 143 15.82 19.69 15.44
N PHE A 144 14.96 18.75 15.01
CA PHE A 144 14.20 18.85 13.75
C PHE A 144 13.39 20.13 13.59
N ALA A 145 12.92 20.73 14.69
CA ALA A 145 12.22 22.02 14.64
C ALA A 145 13.07 23.17 14.06
N LYS A 146 14.40 23.01 13.98
CA LYS A 146 15.32 23.97 13.33
C LYS A 146 15.41 23.78 11.82
N ILE A 147 15.00 22.63 11.30
CA ILE A 147 14.92 22.36 9.85
C ILE A 147 13.68 23.09 9.31
N PRO A 148 13.76 23.88 8.23
CA PRO A 148 12.59 24.56 7.70
C PRO A 148 11.49 23.60 7.28
N TYR A 149 11.84 22.58 6.50
CA TYR A 149 10.94 21.52 6.09
C TYR A 149 11.69 20.28 5.59
N ALA A 150 11.02 19.13 5.60
CA ALA A 150 11.36 17.96 4.82
C ALA A 150 10.48 17.90 3.55
N THR A 151 11.03 17.32 2.50
CA THR A 151 10.30 16.94 1.28
C THR A 151 9.93 15.47 1.40
N LEU A 152 8.65 15.17 1.31
CA LEU A 152 8.12 13.81 1.20
C LEU A 152 7.66 13.62 -0.25
N THR A 153 8.00 12.48 -0.84
CA THR A 153 7.49 12.08 -2.16
C THR A 153 6.80 10.73 -2.08
N VAL A 154 5.74 10.59 -2.88
CA VAL A 154 5.03 9.34 -3.09
C VAL A 154 4.93 9.11 -4.59
N SER A 155 5.54 8.04 -5.08
CA SER A 155 5.63 7.72 -6.50
C SER A 155 4.84 6.48 -6.85
N HIS A 156 4.14 6.52 -7.98
CA HIS A 156 3.40 5.40 -8.55
C HIS A 156 3.86 5.17 -10.00
N TYR A 157 4.34 3.98 -10.31
CA TYR A 157 4.80 3.60 -11.65
C TYR A 157 3.77 2.67 -12.32
N LEU A 158 3.45 2.94 -13.59
CA LEU A 158 2.24 2.43 -14.25
C LEU A 158 2.34 0.98 -14.74
N ASP A 159 3.53 0.38 -14.70
CA ASP A 159 3.82 -0.93 -15.30
C ASP A 159 4.40 -1.96 -14.29
N ILE A 160 4.12 -1.80 -12.99
CA ILE A 160 4.47 -2.83 -11.99
C ILE A 160 3.33 -3.87 -11.93
N PRO A 161 3.53 -5.11 -12.41
CA PRO A 161 2.51 -6.17 -12.39
C PRO A 161 2.12 -6.64 -10.99
#